data_AF-A0A8K0V9W8-F1
#
_entry.id   AF-A0A8K0V9W8-F1
#
_cell.length_a   1.000
_cell.length_b   1.000
_cell.length_c   1.000
_cell.angle_alpha   90.00
_cell.angle_beta   90.00
_cell.angle_gamma   90.00
#
_symmetry.space_group_name_H-M   'P 1'
#
loop_
_entity.id
_entity.type
_entity.pdbx_description
1 polymer ?
#
loop_
_entity_poly.entity_id
_entity_poly.type
_entity_poly.pdbx_seq_one_letter_code
_entity_poly.pdbx_strand_id
1 'polypeptide(L)'
;MTFVNYVHLKADELADVVKALRRPGPGQPNSGGRALTNEIRKRGWVHLHQVDDLISAQDARVDWTALRDVERLSGQLEVGQRVVGFKPQTKDHDFSGGMGVSIAGAACLLIWLERLGFETNAAELCSWVVGHTERQTHVSDEEITALWYLEQRHKMGPVTVGTDPIITPIGDVEIFVTSSGYSVEVTKGADGRPAILTVTAPDYVEPRAQVVVTCEDCGMRYVSGYKPDEHDHRIFHRKKISTLNPEPSRAMRAALDGDPDAVWVEEDSPPWQRIAVHRRAKLFKREMGFDFIQWDPTSDVGAVAFLFVDDDSRIVGACCFRPSHSEADERMRLDWIWIAPAERRKGWLSRNWQRFVGRFGEFDIARPISDEMQGFLRKSGLNHLL
;
A
#
# COMPACT_ATOMS: atom_id res chain seq x y z
N MET A 1 -6.66 7.66 -5.75
CA MET A 1 -6.92 9.10 -5.65
C MET A 1 -7.63 9.31 -4.33
N THR A 2 -7.05 10.12 -3.45
CA THR A 2 -7.42 10.22 -2.03
C THR A 2 -8.45 11.31 -1.73
N PHE A 3 -8.80 12.13 -2.71
CA PHE A 3 -9.64 13.31 -2.49
C PHE A 3 -11.13 13.04 -2.73
N VAL A 4 -11.97 13.79 -2.00
CA VAL A 4 -13.43 13.70 -2.05
C VAL A 4 -13.94 13.93 -3.48
N ASN A 5 -14.68 12.95 -4.01
CA ASN A 5 -15.28 13.02 -5.35
C ASN A 5 -16.76 13.38 -5.32
N TYR A 6 -17.28 13.80 -4.16
CA TYR A 6 -18.70 14.02 -3.94
C TYR A 6 -18.92 15.32 -3.18
N VAL A 7 -19.72 16.25 -3.71
CA VAL A 7 -20.15 17.45 -2.98
C VAL A 7 -21.67 17.59 -3.02
N HIS A 8 -22.21 18.42 -2.14
CA HIS A 8 -23.63 18.71 -2.02
C HIS A 8 -23.94 20.20 -2.28
N LEU A 9 -24.97 20.42 -3.08
CA LEU A 9 -25.53 21.75 -3.38
C LEU A 9 -27.03 21.78 -3.08
N LYS A 10 -27.63 22.96 -2.99
CA LYS A 10 -29.10 23.04 -3.03
C LYS A 10 -29.59 22.63 -4.43
N ALA A 11 -30.84 22.17 -4.53
CA ALA A 11 -31.42 21.74 -5.81
C ALA A 11 -31.31 22.81 -6.92
N ASP A 12 -31.57 24.07 -6.57
CA ASP A 12 -31.52 25.18 -7.53
C ASP A 12 -30.07 25.51 -7.92
N GLU A 13 -29.13 25.42 -6.97
CA GLU A 13 -27.69 25.59 -7.21
C GLU A 13 -27.16 24.49 -8.14
N LEU A 14 -27.60 23.24 -7.97
CA LEU A 14 -27.27 22.13 -8.87
C LEU A 14 -27.85 22.35 -10.27
N ALA A 15 -29.07 22.88 -10.37
CA ALA A 15 -29.67 23.24 -11.65
C ALA A 15 -28.86 24.33 -12.38
N ASP A 16 -28.32 25.31 -11.66
CA ASP A 16 -27.43 26.32 -12.22
C ASP A 16 -26.11 25.72 -12.73
N VAL A 17 -25.53 24.75 -12.02
CA VAL A 17 -24.36 23.99 -12.48
C VAL A 17 -24.66 23.23 -13.78
N VAL A 18 -25.77 22.48 -13.82
CA VAL A 18 -26.19 21.76 -15.03
C VAL A 18 -26.38 22.72 -16.21
N LYS A 19 -27.01 23.88 -15.98
CA LYS A 19 -27.20 24.92 -16.99
C LYS A 19 -25.87 25.51 -17.47
N ALA A 20 -24.92 25.72 -16.56
CA ALA A 20 -23.59 26.22 -16.88
C ALA A 20 -22.82 25.22 -17.77
N LEU A 21 -22.83 23.93 -17.43
CA LEU A 21 -22.11 22.89 -18.19
C LEU A 21 -22.64 22.69 -19.62
N ARG A 22 -23.91 23.04 -19.88
CA ARG A 22 -24.49 23.02 -21.23
C ARG A 22 -24.04 24.18 -22.12
N ARG A 23 -23.54 25.27 -21.54
CA ARG A 23 -23.03 26.40 -22.31
C ARG A 23 -21.70 25.99 -22.95
N PRO A 24 -21.41 26.43 -24.18
CA PRO A 24 -20.08 26.26 -24.76
C PRO A 24 -19.03 26.81 -23.81
N GLY A 25 -17.97 26.04 -23.56
CA GLY A 25 -16.83 26.55 -22.82
C GLY A 25 -16.05 27.61 -23.61
N PRO A 26 -15.08 28.28 -22.97
CA PRO A 26 -14.27 29.32 -23.59
C PRO A 26 -13.45 28.84 -24.81
N GLY A 27 -13.28 27.54 -25.02
CA GLY A 27 -12.69 26.95 -26.22
C GLY A 27 -11.17 27.03 -26.29
N GLN A 28 -10.55 27.90 -25.49
CA GLN A 28 -9.13 27.86 -25.14
C GLN A 28 -8.92 28.33 -23.69
N PRO A 29 -7.93 27.76 -22.96
CA PRO A 29 -7.57 28.27 -21.65
C PRO A 29 -7.08 29.71 -21.80
N ASN A 30 -7.89 30.65 -21.33
CA ASN A 30 -7.54 32.06 -21.36
C ASN A 30 -6.19 32.26 -20.66
N SER A 31 -5.28 33.01 -21.28
CA SER A 31 -4.00 33.41 -20.68
C SER A 31 -4.17 34.30 -19.43
N GLY A 32 -5.41 34.69 -19.10
CA GLY A 32 -5.78 35.61 -18.04
C GLY A 32 -5.32 35.21 -16.64
N GLY A 33 -5.07 33.93 -16.38
CA GLY A 33 -4.58 33.44 -15.09
C GLY A 33 -3.05 33.46 -14.91
N ARG A 34 -2.25 33.56 -15.98
CA ARG A 34 -0.79 33.29 -15.90
C ARG A 34 -0.03 34.26 -14.98
N ALA A 35 -0.41 35.53 -14.98
CA ALA A 35 0.18 36.52 -14.09
C ALA A 35 -0.06 36.16 -12.61
N LEU A 36 -1.30 35.80 -12.29
CA LEU A 36 -1.72 35.38 -10.95
C LEU A 36 -1.06 34.06 -10.54
N THR A 37 -0.97 33.08 -11.45
CA THR A 37 -0.24 31.82 -11.23
C THR A 37 1.24 32.05 -10.91
N ASN A 38 1.89 32.99 -11.60
CA ASN A 38 3.29 33.34 -11.32
C ASN A 38 3.46 34.05 -9.97
N GLU A 39 2.49 34.86 -9.55
CA GLU A 39 2.48 35.49 -8.23
C GLU A 39 2.31 34.45 -7.11
N ILE A 40 1.35 33.54 -7.29
CA ILE A 40 1.07 32.42 -6.39
C ILE A 40 2.32 31.57 -6.13
N ARG A 41 3.03 31.20 -7.21
CA ARG A 41 4.26 30.38 -7.13
C ARG A 41 5.36 31.00 -6.27
N LYS A 42 5.43 32.34 -6.19
CA LYS A 42 6.43 33.04 -5.37
C LYS A 42 6.12 32.97 -3.87
N ARG A 43 4.84 32.86 -3.51
CA ARG A 43 4.36 32.95 -2.11
C ARG A 43 4.17 31.59 -1.44
N GLY A 44 3.93 30.53 -2.22
CA GLY A 44 3.65 29.19 -1.70
C GLY A 44 2.23 29.00 -1.14
N TRP A 45 1.47 30.10 -1.00
CA TRP A 45 0.10 30.15 -0.51
C TRP A 45 -0.76 30.99 -1.45
N VAL A 46 -2.06 30.68 -1.48
CA VAL A 46 -3.06 31.36 -2.31
C VAL A 46 -4.22 31.76 -1.44
N HIS A 47 -4.58 33.05 -1.41
CA HIS A 47 -5.80 33.47 -0.73
C HIS A 47 -7.04 32.98 -1.49
N LEU A 48 -8.14 32.71 -0.79
CA LEU A 48 -9.35 32.15 -1.44
C LEU A 48 -9.90 33.06 -2.55
N HIS A 49 -9.85 34.39 -2.40
CA HIS A 49 -10.25 35.33 -3.46
C HIS A 49 -9.36 35.24 -4.71
N GLN A 50 -8.07 34.93 -4.56
CA GLN A 50 -7.17 34.72 -5.70
C GLN A 50 -7.49 33.40 -6.41
N VAL A 51 -8.01 32.40 -5.69
CA VAL A 51 -8.51 31.17 -6.31
C VAL A 51 -9.80 31.47 -7.09
N ASP A 52 -10.72 32.26 -6.52
CA ASP A 52 -11.93 32.74 -7.23
C ASP A 52 -11.55 33.45 -8.53
N ASP A 53 -10.67 34.47 -8.45
CA ASP A 53 -10.19 35.21 -9.62
C ASP A 53 -9.55 34.29 -10.67
N LEU A 54 -8.78 33.28 -10.23
CA LEU A 54 -8.14 32.31 -11.12
C LEU A 54 -9.17 31.42 -11.82
N ILE A 55 -10.21 31.00 -11.13
CA ILE A 55 -11.31 30.20 -11.68
C ILE A 55 -12.08 31.04 -12.71
N SER A 56 -12.53 32.24 -12.34
CA SER A 56 -13.26 33.15 -13.23
C SER A 56 -12.47 33.49 -14.49
N ALA A 57 -11.16 33.68 -14.37
CA ALA A 57 -10.27 33.96 -15.49
C ALA A 57 -10.16 32.78 -16.48
N GLN A 58 -10.33 31.54 -16.02
CA GLN A 58 -10.23 30.33 -16.83
C GLN A 58 -11.59 29.92 -17.40
N ASP A 59 -12.65 29.93 -16.59
CA ASP A 59 -14.00 29.57 -17.03
C ASP A 59 -15.08 30.38 -16.28
N ALA A 60 -15.50 31.48 -16.89
CA ALA A 60 -16.54 32.37 -16.36
C ALA A 60 -17.94 31.72 -16.25
N ARG A 61 -18.13 30.48 -16.74
CA ARG A 61 -19.39 29.75 -16.49
C ARG A 61 -19.56 29.44 -15.00
N VAL A 62 -18.46 29.28 -14.25
CA VAL A 62 -18.47 29.01 -12.81
C VAL A 62 -19.05 30.18 -12.03
N ASP A 63 -18.86 31.42 -12.50
CA ASP A 63 -19.31 32.64 -11.82
C ASP A 63 -20.81 32.70 -11.56
N TRP A 64 -21.58 31.94 -12.35
CA TRP A 64 -23.04 31.86 -12.30
C TRP A 64 -23.54 30.68 -11.45
N THR A 65 -22.66 30.06 -10.67
CA THR A 65 -22.97 28.85 -9.90
C THR A 65 -22.53 28.99 -8.45
N ALA A 66 -23.07 28.15 -7.56
CA ALA A 66 -22.63 28.08 -6.17
C ALA A 66 -21.18 27.57 -6.00
N LEU A 67 -20.57 27.02 -7.06
CA LEU A 67 -19.18 26.55 -7.03
C LEU A 67 -18.17 27.70 -7.00
N ARG A 68 -18.62 28.93 -7.26
CA ARG A 68 -17.82 30.15 -7.07
C ARG A 68 -17.49 30.41 -5.60
N ASP A 69 -18.30 29.90 -4.66
CA ASP A 69 -17.98 29.96 -3.23
C ASP A 69 -16.82 29.00 -2.91
N VAL A 70 -15.60 29.48 -3.13
CA VAL A 70 -14.38 28.70 -2.97
C VAL A 70 -14.20 28.23 -1.53
N GLU A 71 -14.65 29.00 -0.54
CA GLU A 71 -14.59 28.62 0.87
C GLU A 71 -15.49 27.42 1.13
N ARG A 72 -16.75 27.46 0.69
CA ARG A 72 -17.68 26.32 0.80
C ARG A 72 -17.18 25.12 0.01
N LEU A 73 -16.70 25.33 -1.23
CA LEU A 73 -16.22 24.26 -2.10
C LEU A 73 -14.99 23.56 -1.50
N SER A 74 -13.99 24.33 -1.05
CA SER A 74 -12.80 23.78 -0.40
C SER A 74 -13.12 23.04 0.89
N GLY A 75 -14.10 23.51 1.67
CA GLY A 75 -14.57 22.82 2.87
C GLY A 75 -15.21 21.46 2.57
N GLN A 76 -16.11 21.39 1.59
CA GLN A 76 -16.77 20.12 1.19
C GLN A 76 -15.80 19.12 0.58
N LEU A 77 -14.76 19.63 -0.08
CA LEU A 77 -13.73 18.82 -0.69
C LEU A 77 -12.58 18.48 0.27
N GLU A 78 -12.63 18.93 1.53
CA GLU A 78 -11.58 18.71 2.53
C GLU A 78 -10.19 19.27 2.13
N VAL A 79 -10.14 20.33 1.31
CA VAL A 79 -8.90 21.05 1.02
C VAL A 79 -8.47 21.83 2.25
N GLY A 80 -7.22 21.66 2.69
CA GLY A 80 -6.69 22.32 3.88
C GLY A 80 -6.70 23.85 3.82
N GLN A 81 -7.74 24.46 4.40
CA GLN A 81 -7.82 25.91 4.56
C GLN A 81 -7.01 26.39 5.78
N ARG A 82 -6.29 27.51 5.63
CA ARG A 82 -5.47 28.13 6.68
C ARG A 82 -5.59 29.65 6.62
N VAL A 83 -5.43 30.31 7.77
CA VAL A 83 -5.21 31.76 7.80
C VAL A 83 -3.77 32.01 7.35
N VAL A 84 -3.63 32.70 6.23
CA VAL A 84 -2.34 33.05 5.61
C VAL A 84 -2.22 34.57 5.49
N GLY A 85 -1.02 35.08 5.66
CA GLY A 85 -0.77 36.51 5.71
C GLY A 85 0.69 36.84 5.45
N PHE A 86 1.00 38.11 5.34
CA PHE A 86 2.38 38.55 5.18
C PHE A 86 3.16 38.26 6.47
N LYS A 87 4.39 37.78 6.30
CA LYS A 87 5.31 37.66 7.44
C LYS A 87 5.54 39.04 8.04
N PRO A 88 5.29 39.26 9.34
CA PRO A 88 5.59 40.53 10.00
C PRO A 88 7.06 40.91 9.81
N GLN A 89 7.33 42.16 9.42
CA GLN A 89 8.69 42.63 9.16
C GLN A 89 9.43 43.05 10.43
N THR A 90 8.70 43.44 11.47
CA THR A 90 9.24 43.76 12.80
C THR A 90 8.39 43.10 13.88
N LYS A 91 8.90 43.04 15.12
CA LYS A 91 8.22 42.43 16.26
C LYS A 91 6.97 43.19 16.71
N ASP A 92 6.84 44.45 16.32
CA ASP A 92 5.75 45.35 16.72
C ASP A 92 4.59 45.36 15.70
N HIS A 93 4.72 44.60 14.60
CA HIS A 93 3.64 44.43 13.64
C HIS A 93 2.81 43.19 13.96
N ASP A 94 1.50 43.37 14.13
CA ASP A 94 0.56 42.27 14.23
C ASP A 94 0.49 41.47 12.93
N PHE A 95 0.23 40.17 13.05
CA PHE A 95 -0.06 39.32 11.91
C PHE A 95 -1.45 39.69 11.34
N SER A 96 -1.46 40.16 10.09
CA SER A 96 -2.69 40.34 9.31
C SER A 96 -2.74 39.30 8.20
N GLY A 97 -3.84 38.56 8.14
CA GLY A 97 -4.04 37.48 7.19
C GLY A 97 -5.50 37.28 6.86
N GLY A 98 -5.73 36.47 5.83
CA GLY A 98 -7.05 36.01 5.43
C GLY A 98 -7.01 34.52 5.13
N MET A 99 -8.18 33.93 4.87
CA MET A 99 -8.25 32.52 4.50
C MET A 99 -7.54 32.25 3.17
N GLY A 100 -6.81 31.14 3.11
CA GLY A 100 -6.10 30.67 1.93
C GLY A 100 -5.81 29.18 1.98
N VAL A 101 -5.27 28.68 0.88
CA VAL A 101 -4.89 27.28 0.67
C VAL A 101 -3.47 27.20 0.14
N SER A 102 -2.86 26.02 0.27
CA SER A 102 -1.57 25.75 -0.37
C SER A 102 -1.69 25.76 -1.90
N ILE A 103 -0.57 25.81 -2.61
CA ILE A 103 -0.56 25.65 -4.08
C ILE A 103 -1.17 24.30 -4.50
N ALA A 104 -0.89 23.22 -3.76
CA ALA A 104 -1.49 21.92 -4.00
C ALA A 104 -3.01 21.94 -3.79
N GLY A 105 -3.49 22.63 -2.75
CA GLY A 105 -4.93 22.82 -2.51
C GLY A 105 -5.61 23.60 -3.62
N ALA A 106 -5.02 24.70 -4.09
CA ALA A 106 -5.52 25.45 -5.24
C ALA A 106 -5.55 24.60 -6.52
N ALA A 107 -4.54 23.75 -6.74
CA ALA A 107 -4.53 22.79 -7.83
C ALA A 107 -5.70 21.80 -7.71
N CYS A 108 -5.95 21.24 -6.53
CA CYS A 108 -7.07 20.30 -6.30
C CYS A 108 -8.43 20.91 -6.67
N LEU A 109 -8.67 22.17 -6.32
CA LEU A 109 -9.90 22.88 -6.69
C LEU A 109 -10.07 23.01 -8.21
N LEU A 110 -9.01 23.43 -8.91
CA LEU A 110 -9.02 23.52 -10.38
C LEU A 110 -9.20 22.15 -11.05
N ILE A 111 -8.54 21.10 -10.52
CA ILE A 111 -8.68 19.73 -11.02
C ILE A 111 -10.12 19.24 -10.84
N TRP A 112 -10.72 19.50 -9.68
CA TRP A 112 -12.09 19.05 -9.40
C TRP A 112 -13.09 19.74 -10.34
N LEU A 113 -12.95 21.05 -10.56
CA LEU A 113 -13.76 21.79 -11.54
C LEU A 113 -13.57 21.28 -12.97
N GLU A 114 -12.33 20.94 -13.35
CA GLU A 114 -12.04 20.35 -14.68
C GLU A 114 -12.74 19.00 -14.82
N ARG A 115 -12.68 18.17 -13.76
CA ARG A 115 -13.36 16.87 -13.72
C ARG A 115 -14.88 16.99 -13.76
N LEU A 116 -15.43 18.08 -13.26
CA LEU A 116 -16.86 18.40 -13.36
C LEU A 116 -17.25 18.89 -14.77
N GLY A 117 -16.28 19.22 -15.63
CA GLY A 117 -16.52 19.61 -17.02
C GLY A 117 -16.34 21.09 -17.32
N PHE A 118 -15.86 21.88 -16.36
CA PHE A 118 -15.38 23.24 -16.61
C PHE A 118 -14.01 23.23 -17.31
N GLU A 119 -13.68 24.28 -18.06
CA GLU A 119 -12.42 24.39 -18.80
C GLU A 119 -11.34 25.06 -17.95
N THR A 120 -11.16 24.57 -16.73
CA THR A 120 -10.04 24.94 -15.85
C THR A 120 -8.80 24.10 -16.19
N ASN A 121 -7.61 24.59 -15.82
CA ASN A 121 -6.34 23.95 -16.07
C ASN A 121 -5.39 24.15 -14.88
N ALA A 122 -5.05 23.05 -14.21
CA ALA A 122 -4.17 23.04 -13.05
C ALA A 122 -2.69 22.75 -13.39
N ALA A 123 -2.34 22.54 -14.67
CA ALA A 123 -1.04 22.01 -15.07
C ALA A 123 0.14 22.85 -14.58
N GLU A 124 0.02 24.18 -14.61
CA GLU A 124 1.06 25.08 -14.11
C GLU A 124 1.26 24.96 -12.59
N LEU A 125 0.18 24.83 -11.80
CA LEU A 125 0.30 24.63 -10.34
C LEU A 125 0.86 23.23 -10.02
N CYS A 126 0.38 22.20 -10.72
CA CYS A 126 0.84 20.82 -10.54
C CYS A 126 2.33 20.66 -10.86
N SER A 127 2.81 21.28 -11.93
CA SER A 127 4.24 21.25 -12.29
C SER A 127 5.13 21.86 -11.19
N TRP A 128 4.63 22.89 -10.50
CA TRP A 128 5.34 23.47 -9.35
C TRP A 128 5.36 22.50 -8.17
N VAL A 129 4.24 21.83 -7.87
CA VAL A 129 4.16 20.83 -6.79
C VAL A 129 5.14 19.69 -7.05
N VAL A 130 5.21 19.17 -8.28
CA VAL A 130 6.19 18.13 -8.67
C VAL A 130 7.63 18.57 -8.35
N GLY A 131 8.01 19.79 -8.74
CA GLY A 131 9.36 20.30 -8.43
C GLY A 131 9.59 20.53 -6.94
N HIS A 132 8.55 20.91 -6.19
CA HIS A 132 8.66 21.17 -4.75
C HIS A 132 8.75 19.89 -3.90
N THR A 133 8.14 18.79 -4.37
CA THR A 133 8.06 17.52 -3.63
C THR A 133 9.08 16.48 -4.07
N GLU A 134 9.90 16.73 -5.11
CA GLU A 134 10.86 15.77 -5.69
C GLU A 134 11.77 15.08 -4.65
N ARG A 135 12.19 15.81 -3.61
CA ARG A 135 13.08 15.31 -2.55
C ARG A 135 12.38 15.00 -1.24
N GLN A 136 11.06 15.16 -1.18
CA GLN A 136 10.30 14.93 0.04
C GLN A 136 10.01 13.44 0.20
N THR A 137 10.15 12.93 1.42
CA THR A 137 9.82 11.53 1.75
C THR A 137 8.35 11.34 2.12
N HIS A 138 7.67 12.44 2.45
CA HIS A 138 6.27 12.48 2.85
C HIS A 138 5.60 13.63 2.09
N VAL A 139 4.36 13.43 1.69
CA VAL A 139 3.54 14.39 0.94
C VAL A 139 2.10 14.34 1.44
N SER A 140 1.36 15.43 1.27
CA SER A 140 -0.07 15.51 1.61
C SER A 140 -0.95 14.87 0.52
N ASP A 141 -2.23 14.64 0.82
CA ASP A 141 -3.20 14.14 -0.15
C ASP A 141 -3.43 15.11 -1.32
N GLU A 142 -3.40 16.42 -1.05
CA GLU A 142 -3.46 17.44 -2.09
C GLU A 142 -2.23 17.38 -3.00
N GLU A 143 -1.04 17.18 -2.42
CA GLU A 143 0.20 17.04 -3.18
C GLU A 143 0.19 15.79 -4.05
N ILE A 144 -0.27 14.65 -3.53
CA ILE A 144 -0.44 13.41 -4.31
C ILE A 144 -1.40 13.61 -5.49
N THR A 145 -2.52 14.31 -5.27
CA THR A 145 -3.49 14.60 -6.32
C THR A 145 -2.86 15.47 -7.42
N ALA A 146 -2.11 16.50 -7.04
CA ALA A 146 -1.39 17.36 -7.99
C ALA A 146 -0.25 16.62 -8.71
N LEU A 147 0.48 15.74 -8.03
CA LEU A 147 1.57 14.94 -8.60
C LEU A 147 1.12 14.06 -9.76
N TRP A 148 -0.03 13.39 -9.60
CA TRP A 148 -0.53 12.46 -10.62
C TRP A 148 -1.39 13.13 -11.70
N TYR A 149 -1.75 14.39 -11.53
CA TYR A 149 -2.67 15.08 -12.43
C TYR A 149 -2.21 15.04 -13.89
N LEU A 150 -0.95 15.36 -14.20
CA LEU A 150 -0.50 15.45 -15.60
C LEU A 150 -0.58 14.10 -16.34
N GLU A 151 -0.33 12.99 -15.65
CA GLU A 151 -0.40 11.65 -16.23
C GLU A 151 -1.83 11.11 -16.30
N GLN A 152 -2.67 11.51 -15.33
CA GLN A 152 -4.05 11.04 -15.16
C GLN A 152 -5.10 12.01 -15.70
N ARG A 153 -4.71 13.16 -16.25
CA ARG A 153 -5.62 14.16 -16.80
C ARG A 153 -6.53 13.48 -17.82
N HIS A 154 -7.84 13.74 -17.70
CA HIS A 154 -8.88 13.13 -18.52
C HIS A 154 -9.10 11.60 -18.36
N LYS A 155 -8.36 10.94 -17.46
CA LYS A 155 -8.51 9.50 -17.10
C LYS A 155 -8.98 9.29 -15.66
N MET A 156 -9.14 10.37 -14.90
CA MET A 156 -9.53 10.32 -13.49
C MET A 156 -10.95 9.77 -13.34
N GLY A 157 -11.23 9.14 -12.20
CA GLY A 157 -12.57 8.61 -11.90
C GLY A 157 -13.66 9.68 -11.91
N PRO A 158 -14.94 9.27 -11.91
CA PRO A 158 -16.05 10.22 -11.94
C PRO A 158 -16.08 11.12 -10.70
N VAL A 159 -16.66 12.31 -10.86
CA VAL A 159 -17.06 13.20 -9.76
C VAL A 159 -18.57 13.33 -9.72
N THR A 160 -19.12 13.53 -8.53
CA THR A 160 -20.55 13.59 -8.30
C THR A 160 -20.93 14.82 -7.50
N VAL A 161 -22.05 15.43 -7.86
CA VAL A 161 -22.70 16.49 -7.11
C VAL A 161 -24.12 16.04 -6.77
N GLY A 162 -24.42 15.88 -5.49
CA GLY A 162 -25.76 15.61 -5.00
C GLY A 162 -26.44 16.84 -4.44
N THR A 163 -27.67 16.67 -3.97
CA THR A 163 -28.39 17.73 -3.26
C THR A 163 -28.24 17.65 -1.74
N ASP A 164 -28.37 18.80 -1.08
CA ASP A 164 -28.66 18.94 0.35
C ASP A 164 -29.86 19.90 0.53
N PRO A 165 -31.00 19.44 1.08
CA PRO A 165 -31.28 18.07 1.50
C PRO A 165 -31.28 17.07 0.32
N ILE A 166 -31.04 15.79 0.64
CA ILE A 166 -31.00 14.71 -0.36
C ILE A 166 -32.36 14.56 -1.03
N ILE A 167 -32.38 14.66 -2.36
CA ILE A 167 -33.53 14.34 -3.20
C ILE A 167 -33.32 12.92 -3.76
N THR A 168 -34.33 12.07 -3.66
CA THR A 168 -34.25 10.69 -4.17
C THR A 168 -34.14 10.69 -5.71
N PRO A 169 -33.10 10.09 -6.30
CA PRO A 169 -32.89 10.08 -7.75
C PRO A 169 -33.71 8.95 -8.41
N ILE A 170 -35.00 9.20 -8.64
CA ILE A 170 -35.95 8.22 -9.21
C ILE A 170 -36.56 8.64 -10.56
N GLY A 171 -36.20 9.82 -11.05
CA GLY A 171 -36.70 10.36 -12.32
C GLY A 171 -35.82 9.99 -13.52
N ASP A 172 -36.11 10.65 -14.64
CA ASP A 172 -35.37 10.47 -15.89
C ASP A 172 -33.88 10.80 -15.74
N VAL A 173 -33.07 10.04 -16.47
CA VAL A 173 -31.64 10.27 -16.62
C VAL A 173 -31.40 11.03 -17.93
N GLU A 174 -30.78 12.19 -17.84
CA GLU A 174 -30.35 12.97 -18.98
C GLU A 174 -28.83 12.90 -19.13
N ILE A 175 -28.35 12.61 -20.35
CA ILE A 175 -26.92 12.49 -20.65
C ILE A 175 -26.55 13.50 -21.73
N PHE A 176 -25.45 14.23 -21.52
CA PHE A 176 -24.83 15.09 -22.54
C PHE A 176 -23.31 15.13 -22.39
N VAL A 177 -22.61 15.63 -23.40
CA VAL A 177 -21.15 15.73 -23.40
C VAL A 177 -20.75 17.21 -23.40
N THR A 178 -19.77 17.58 -22.56
CA THR A 178 -19.23 18.95 -22.53
C THR A 178 -18.38 19.27 -23.76
N SER A 179 -18.04 20.53 -23.97
CA SER A 179 -17.07 20.95 -25.01
C SER A 179 -15.70 20.29 -24.85
N SER A 180 -15.32 19.94 -23.62
CA SER A 180 -14.07 19.25 -23.27
C SER A 180 -14.15 17.71 -23.35
N GLY A 181 -15.29 17.15 -23.78
CA GLY A 181 -15.47 15.71 -23.97
C GLY A 181 -15.89 14.92 -22.73
N TYR A 182 -16.18 15.58 -21.60
CA TYR A 182 -16.64 14.91 -20.39
C TYR A 182 -18.10 14.49 -20.53
N SER A 183 -18.41 13.24 -20.16
CA SER A 183 -19.78 12.73 -20.17
C SER A 183 -20.48 13.12 -18.87
N VAL A 184 -21.59 13.83 -18.99
CA VAL A 184 -22.40 14.34 -17.89
C VAL A 184 -23.71 13.57 -17.81
N GLU A 185 -23.96 12.92 -16.69
CA GLU A 185 -25.21 12.24 -16.36
C GLU A 185 -25.95 13.02 -15.27
N VAL A 186 -27.21 13.34 -15.51
CA VAL A 186 -28.08 14.05 -14.56
C VAL A 186 -29.31 13.19 -14.29
N THR A 187 -29.47 12.73 -13.06
CA THR A 187 -30.69 12.03 -12.64
C THR A 187 -31.59 12.99 -11.87
N LYS A 188 -32.84 13.07 -12.31
CA LYS A 188 -33.84 13.95 -11.72
C LYS A 188 -34.51 13.31 -10.51
N GLY A 189 -35.00 14.16 -9.61
CA GLY A 189 -35.93 13.77 -8.56
C GLY A 189 -37.35 13.59 -9.09
N ALA A 190 -38.26 13.18 -8.20
CA ALA A 190 -39.69 13.08 -8.51
C ALA A 190 -40.34 14.41 -8.92
N ASP A 191 -39.77 15.52 -8.46
CA ASP A 191 -40.20 16.89 -8.78
C ASP A 191 -39.63 17.41 -10.12
N GLY A 192 -38.88 16.58 -10.85
CA GLY A 192 -38.25 16.94 -12.12
C GLY A 192 -37.00 17.81 -11.99
N ARG A 193 -36.59 18.20 -10.78
CA ARG A 193 -35.33 18.94 -10.56
C ARG A 193 -34.14 17.99 -10.52
N PRO A 194 -32.91 18.45 -10.85
CA PRO A 194 -31.71 17.63 -10.68
C PRO A 194 -31.55 17.18 -9.23
N ALA A 195 -31.35 15.87 -9.02
CA ALA A 195 -31.09 15.27 -7.72
C ALA A 195 -29.61 14.86 -7.57
N ILE A 196 -29.02 14.37 -8.66
CA ILE A 196 -27.63 13.97 -8.73
C ILE A 196 -27.08 14.24 -10.12
N LEU A 197 -25.83 14.71 -10.15
CA LEU A 197 -25.03 14.96 -11.33
C LEU A 197 -23.76 14.13 -11.20
N THR A 198 -23.45 13.27 -12.16
CA THR A 198 -22.19 12.53 -12.22
C THR A 198 -21.48 12.85 -13.51
N VAL A 199 -20.19 13.19 -13.42
CA VAL A 199 -19.37 13.55 -14.57
C VAL A 199 -18.20 12.58 -14.69
N THR A 200 -18.07 11.99 -15.87
CA THR A 200 -17.05 10.98 -16.20
C THR A 200 -16.08 11.54 -17.23
N ALA A 201 -14.79 11.35 -16.97
CA ALA A 201 -13.73 11.82 -17.86
C ALA A 201 -13.68 10.99 -19.17
N PRO A 202 -13.28 11.58 -20.32
CA PRO A 202 -13.40 10.94 -21.62
C PRO A 202 -12.55 9.66 -21.78
N ASP A 203 -11.39 9.60 -21.13
CA ASP A 203 -10.49 8.45 -21.19
C ASP A 203 -10.55 7.61 -19.90
N TYR A 204 -11.60 7.79 -19.08
CA TYR A 204 -11.77 6.99 -17.88
C TYR A 204 -12.08 5.53 -18.22
N VAL A 205 -11.36 4.63 -17.57
CA VAL A 205 -11.61 3.18 -17.63
C VAL A 205 -11.90 2.70 -16.22
N GLU A 206 -13.06 2.09 -16.03
CA GLU A 206 -13.46 1.56 -14.73
C GLU A 206 -12.48 0.47 -14.27
N PRO A 207 -11.85 0.62 -13.08
CA PRO A 207 -10.97 -0.39 -12.55
C PRO A 207 -11.72 -1.70 -12.34
N ARG A 208 -11.03 -2.83 -12.51
CA ARG A 208 -11.59 -4.14 -12.15
C ARG A 208 -11.98 -4.14 -10.67
N ALA A 209 -13.12 -4.77 -10.38
CA ALA A 209 -13.60 -4.92 -9.01
C ALA A 209 -12.51 -5.54 -8.12
N GLN A 210 -12.25 -4.86 -7.01
CA GLN A 210 -11.30 -5.31 -6.00
C GLN A 210 -11.95 -6.39 -5.14
N VAL A 211 -11.34 -7.57 -5.07
CA VAL A 211 -11.88 -8.70 -4.33
C VAL A 211 -10.85 -9.26 -3.36
N VAL A 212 -11.27 -9.55 -2.13
CA VAL A 212 -10.42 -10.19 -1.13
C VAL A 212 -10.28 -11.66 -1.49
N VAL A 213 -9.05 -12.09 -1.75
CA VAL A 213 -8.72 -13.47 -2.10
C VAL A 213 -7.68 -14.03 -1.14
N THR A 214 -7.59 -15.37 -1.06
CA THR A 214 -6.52 -16.06 -0.33
C THR A 214 -5.65 -16.78 -1.34
N CYS A 215 -4.35 -16.53 -1.34
CA CYS A 215 -3.43 -17.25 -2.22
C CYS A 215 -3.36 -18.73 -1.81
N GLU A 216 -3.55 -19.64 -2.76
CA GLU A 216 -3.53 -21.09 -2.51
C GLU A 216 -2.14 -21.58 -2.05
N ASP A 217 -1.06 -21.05 -2.63
CA ASP A 217 0.30 -21.47 -2.27
C ASP A 217 0.76 -20.88 -0.94
N CYS A 218 0.50 -19.58 -0.75
CA CYS A 218 1.08 -18.84 0.37
C CYS A 218 0.12 -18.65 1.55
N GLY A 219 -1.18 -18.83 1.37
CA GLY A 219 -2.22 -18.66 2.39
C GLY A 219 -2.45 -17.21 2.84
N MET A 220 -1.79 -16.23 2.21
CA MET A 220 -1.99 -14.82 2.53
C MET A 220 -3.31 -14.33 1.93
N ARG A 221 -4.10 -13.63 2.75
CA ARG A 221 -5.26 -12.87 2.28
C ARG A 221 -4.79 -11.52 1.76
N TYR A 222 -5.23 -11.14 0.57
CA TYR A 222 -4.90 -9.85 -0.06
C TYR A 222 -6.03 -9.40 -0.98
N VAL A 223 -6.06 -8.11 -1.34
CA VAL A 223 -7.03 -7.56 -2.29
C VAL A 223 -6.49 -7.67 -3.72
N SER A 224 -7.10 -8.55 -4.53
CA SER A 224 -6.79 -8.67 -5.96
C SER A 224 -7.30 -7.45 -6.70
N GLY A 225 -6.50 -6.92 -7.64
CA GLY A 225 -6.79 -5.68 -8.37
C GLY A 225 -6.33 -4.41 -7.64
N TYR A 226 -5.85 -4.52 -6.39
CA TYR A 226 -5.24 -3.41 -5.66
C TYR A 226 -3.71 -3.57 -5.65
N LYS A 227 -3.03 -2.74 -6.45
CA LYS A 227 -1.58 -2.86 -6.71
C LYS A 227 -0.71 -2.89 -5.44
N PRO A 228 -0.97 -2.09 -4.38
CA PRO A 228 -0.20 -2.17 -3.14
C PRO A 228 -0.30 -3.54 -2.46
N ASP A 229 -1.51 -4.07 -2.29
CA ASP A 229 -1.73 -5.42 -1.72
C ASP A 229 -1.08 -6.52 -2.57
N GLU A 230 -1.18 -6.42 -3.91
CA GLU A 230 -0.52 -7.37 -4.82
C GLU A 230 1.01 -7.31 -4.71
N HIS A 231 1.58 -6.13 -4.44
CA HIS A 231 3.02 -5.97 -4.19
C HIS A 231 3.44 -6.68 -2.91
N ASP A 232 2.72 -6.44 -1.81
CA ASP A 232 2.99 -7.09 -0.53
C ASP A 232 2.81 -8.60 -0.59
N HIS A 233 1.76 -9.06 -1.29
CA HIS A 233 1.56 -10.47 -1.60
C HIS A 233 2.78 -11.06 -2.33
N ARG A 234 3.29 -10.42 -3.40
CA ARG A 234 4.47 -10.93 -4.12
C ARG A 234 5.71 -11.04 -3.24
N ILE A 235 5.94 -10.07 -2.35
CA ILE A 235 7.07 -10.12 -1.40
C ILE A 235 6.91 -11.30 -0.45
N PHE A 236 5.72 -11.46 0.15
CA PHE A 236 5.44 -12.54 1.08
C PHE A 236 5.51 -13.90 0.39
N HIS A 237 4.90 -14.02 -0.78
CA HIS A 237 4.85 -15.21 -1.61
C HIS A 237 6.27 -15.69 -1.93
N ARG A 238 7.15 -14.80 -2.44
CA ARG A 238 8.55 -15.12 -2.72
C ARG A 238 9.28 -15.68 -1.49
N LYS A 239 9.10 -15.05 -0.32
CA LYS A 239 9.74 -15.49 0.94
C LYS A 239 9.26 -16.88 1.39
N LYS A 240 7.96 -17.16 1.26
CA LYS A 240 7.39 -18.46 1.66
C LYS A 240 7.74 -19.56 0.67
N ILE A 241 7.58 -19.32 -0.64
CA ILE A 241 7.87 -20.32 -1.68
C ILE A 241 9.34 -20.71 -1.70
N SER A 242 10.28 -19.77 -1.61
CA SER A 242 11.73 -20.09 -1.56
C SER A 242 12.14 -20.95 -0.36
N THR A 243 11.31 -21.05 0.69
CA THR A 243 11.57 -21.95 1.81
C THR A 243 10.89 -23.32 1.61
N LEU A 244 9.73 -23.36 0.94
CA LEU A 244 9.03 -24.60 0.57
C LEU A 244 9.70 -25.34 -0.60
N ASN A 245 10.21 -24.58 -1.56
CA ASN A 245 10.95 -24.99 -2.74
C ASN A 245 12.35 -24.35 -2.66
N PRO A 246 13.30 -24.99 -1.95
CA PRO A 246 14.61 -24.44 -1.70
C PRO A 246 15.36 -24.16 -3.01
N GLU A 247 15.94 -22.97 -3.12
CA GLU A 247 16.85 -22.58 -4.21
C GLU A 247 18.32 -22.61 -3.74
N PRO A 248 19.29 -22.73 -4.66
CA PRO A 248 20.71 -22.70 -4.33
C PRO A 248 21.11 -21.42 -3.59
N SER A 249 21.79 -21.56 -2.46
CA SER A 249 22.26 -20.42 -1.66
C SER A 249 23.74 -20.17 -1.91
N ARG A 250 24.08 -19.06 -2.57
CA ARG A 250 25.48 -18.62 -2.75
C ARG A 250 26.19 -18.45 -1.41
N ALA A 251 25.49 -17.96 -0.39
CA ALA A 251 26.04 -17.78 0.95
C ALA A 251 26.34 -19.13 1.62
N MET A 252 25.46 -20.12 1.46
CA MET A 252 25.71 -21.47 1.99
C MET A 252 26.87 -22.15 1.26
N ARG A 253 26.92 -22.03 -0.07
CA ARG A 253 28.03 -22.57 -0.85
C ARG A 253 29.38 -22.01 -0.37
N ALA A 254 29.49 -20.68 -0.29
CA ALA A 254 30.71 -20.03 0.16
C ALA A 254 31.10 -20.41 1.60
N ALA A 255 30.12 -20.64 2.48
CA ALA A 255 30.39 -21.09 3.84
C ALA A 255 30.91 -22.53 3.88
N LEU A 256 30.30 -23.44 3.10
CA LEU A 256 30.73 -24.84 3.02
C LEU A 256 32.08 -25.03 2.32
N ASP A 257 32.42 -24.17 1.36
CA ASP A 257 33.73 -24.16 0.70
C ASP A 257 34.87 -23.83 1.70
N GLY A 258 34.57 -23.02 2.73
CA GLY A 258 35.53 -22.64 3.77
C GLY A 258 35.52 -23.58 4.98
N ASP A 259 34.35 -24.10 5.35
CA ASP A 259 34.15 -24.97 6.52
C ASP A 259 33.00 -25.98 6.27
N PRO A 260 33.31 -27.29 6.15
CA PRO A 260 32.30 -28.35 6.02
C PRO A 260 31.31 -28.45 7.20
N ASP A 261 31.65 -27.87 8.35
CA ASP A 261 30.80 -27.80 9.54
C ASP A 261 29.98 -26.49 9.63
N ALA A 262 30.02 -25.62 8.61
CA ALA A 262 29.16 -24.43 8.50
C ALA A 262 27.64 -24.73 8.37
N VAL A 263 27.24 -26.00 8.43
CA VAL A 263 25.85 -26.44 8.59
C VAL A 263 25.35 -26.31 10.03
N TRP A 264 26.26 -26.28 11.01
CA TRP A 264 25.93 -26.03 12.41
C TRP A 264 25.69 -24.54 12.62
N VAL A 265 24.64 -24.20 13.37
CA VAL A 265 24.21 -22.83 13.60
C VAL A 265 24.03 -22.61 15.09
N GLU A 266 24.90 -21.80 15.64
CA GLU A 266 25.00 -21.42 17.06
C GLU A 266 24.76 -19.92 17.23
N GLU A 267 24.91 -19.41 18.45
CA GLU A 267 24.66 -18.00 18.78
C GLU A 267 25.59 -17.03 18.03
N ASP A 268 26.86 -17.42 17.88
CA ASP A 268 27.91 -16.66 17.18
C ASP A 268 27.85 -16.80 15.65
N SER A 269 26.99 -17.68 15.15
CA SER A 269 26.86 -17.91 13.71
C SER A 269 26.34 -16.67 12.97
N PRO A 270 26.83 -16.45 11.72
CA PRO A 270 26.36 -15.38 10.85
C PRO A 270 24.83 -15.18 10.85
N PRO A 271 24.34 -13.93 10.89
CA PRO A 271 22.90 -13.65 10.97
C PRO A 271 22.07 -14.35 9.88
N TRP A 272 22.63 -14.53 8.69
CA TRP A 272 21.91 -15.17 7.59
C TRP A 272 21.62 -16.66 7.84
N GLN A 273 22.48 -17.40 8.55
CA GLN A 273 22.25 -18.81 8.92
C GLN A 273 21.15 -18.90 9.97
N ARG A 274 21.21 -18.06 11.01
CA ARG A 274 20.18 -17.99 12.05
C ARG A 274 18.82 -17.61 11.47
N ILE A 275 18.78 -16.68 10.52
CA ILE A 275 17.56 -16.36 9.75
C ILE A 275 17.10 -17.56 8.91
N ALA A 276 18.01 -18.32 8.32
CA ALA A 276 17.66 -19.50 7.52
C ALA A 276 16.97 -20.56 8.39
N VAL A 277 17.49 -20.87 9.59
CA VAL A 277 16.87 -21.76 10.57
C VAL A 277 15.49 -21.23 10.98
N HIS A 278 15.40 -19.96 11.37
CA HIS A 278 14.14 -19.33 11.80
C HIS A 278 13.03 -19.42 10.75
N ARG A 279 13.36 -19.27 9.46
CA ARG A 279 12.38 -19.42 8.36
C ARG A 279 11.79 -20.84 8.31
N ARG A 280 12.58 -21.88 8.59
CA ARG A 280 12.10 -23.27 8.64
C ARG A 280 11.31 -23.55 9.90
N ALA A 281 11.75 -23.04 11.06
CA ALA A 281 10.96 -23.11 12.30
C ALA A 281 9.57 -22.48 12.14
N LYS A 282 9.46 -21.35 11.42
CA LYS A 282 8.15 -20.74 11.07
C LYS A 282 7.27 -21.64 10.20
N LEU A 283 7.84 -22.43 9.29
CA LEU A 283 7.06 -23.40 8.52
C LEU A 283 6.67 -24.61 9.36
N PHE A 284 7.58 -25.13 10.17
CA PHE A 284 7.30 -26.19 11.14
C PHE A 284 6.14 -25.83 12.07
N LYS A 285 6.18 -24.63 12.67
CA LYS A 285 5.08 -24.06 13.47
C LYS A 285 3.75 -24.17 12.75
N ARG A 286 3.69 -23.65 11.52
CA ARG A 286 2.46 -23.58 10.71
C ARG A 286 1.95 -24.95 10.33
N GLU A 287 2.85 -25.86 9.96
CA GLU A 287 2.52 -27.22 9.55
C GLU A 287 1.99 -28.05 10.72
N MET A 288 2.58 -27.89 11.90
CA MET A 288 2.20 -28.62 13.11
C MET A 288 1.10 -27.92 13.94
N GLY A 289 0.68 -26.71 13.54
CA GLY A 289 -0.36 -25.95 14.23
C GLY A 289 0.05 -25.37 15.59
N PHE A 290 1.34 -25.18 15.86
CA PHE A 290 1.81 -24.56 17.09
C PHE A 290 1.49 -23.05 17.13
N ASP A 291 1.29 -22.51 18.32
CA ASP A 291 1.04 -21.09 18.59
C ASP A 291 2.32 -20.28 18.86
N PHE A 292 3.41 -20.93 19.26
CA PHE A 292 4.77 -20.35 19.38
C PHE A 292 5.73 -20.82 18.28
N ILE A 293 6.84 -20.09 18.06
CA ILE A 293 7.90 -20.45 17.10
C ILE A 293 8.99 -21.23 17.84
N GLN A 294 9.44 -22.33 17.27
CA GLN A 294 10.38 -23.26 17.91
C GLN A 294 11.86 -22.80 17.78
N TRP A 295 12.12 -21.61 17.24
CA TRP A 295 13.45 -21.03 17.14
C TRP A 295 13.37 -19.49 17.01
N ASP A 296 14.02 -18.79 17.91
CA ASP A 296 14.26 -17.35 17.87
C ASP A 296 15.77 -17.07 17.75
N PRO A 297 16.21 -16.40 16.68
CA PRO A 297 17.62 -16.09 16.45
C PRO A 297 18.28 -15.19 17.53
N THR A 298 17.51 -14.65 18.47
CA THR A 298 17.95 -13.68 19.48
C THR A 298 17.81 -14.12 20.93
N SER A 299 17.10 -15.22 21.22
CA SER A 299 16.76 -15.60 22.60
C SER A 299 16.99 -17.08 22.95
N ASP A 300 17.41 -17.91 21.98
CA ASP A 300 17.71 -19.34 22.19
C ASP A 300 19.16 -19.59 22.67
N VAL A 301 19.51 -19.13 23.87
CA VAL A 301 20.83 -19.33 24.46
C VAL A 301 21.14 -20.81 24.65
N GLY A 302 22.30 -21.28 24.17
CA GLY A 302 22.76 -22.66 24.26
C GLY A 302 22.07 -23.64 23.30
N ALA A 303 21.15 -23.17 22.45
CA ALA A 303 20.57 -24.01 21.41
C ALA A 303 21.50 -24.14 20.20
N VAL A 304 21.58 -25.33 19.64
CA VAL A 304 22.40 -25.62 18.45
C VAL A 304 21.48 -26.10 17.34
N ALA A 305 21.41 -25.36 16.24
CA ALA A 305 20.68 -25.76 15.05
C ALA A 305 21.58 -26.42 14.01
N PHE A 306 20.96 -27.20 13.12
CA PHE A 306 21.62 -27.85 11.99
C PHE A 306 20.81 -27.59 10.73
N LEU A 307 21.49 -27.17 9.66
CA LEU A 307 20.90 -26.96 8.34
C LEU A 307 21.14 -28.19 7.46
N PHE A 308 20.08 -28.78 6.93
CA PHE A 308 20.19 -29.82 5.91
C PHE A 308 20.45 -29.16 4.56
N VAL A 309 21.56 -29.52 3.93
CA VAL A 309 22.02 -28.95 2.66
C VAL A 309 22.28 -30.07 1.67
N ASP A 310 21.89 -29.87 0.42
CA ASP A 310 22.18 -30.80 -0.68
C ASP A 310 23.41 -30.40 -1.50
N ASP A 311 23.75 -31.22 -2.49
CA ASP A 311 24.94 -31.05 -3.32
C ASP A 311 24.94 -29.73 -4.11
N ASP A 312 23.76 -29.17 -4.39
CA ASP A 312 23.59 -27.87 -5.06
C ASP A 312 23.69 -26.67 -4.09
N SER A 313 23.95 -26.92 -2.81
CA SER A 313 23.95 -25.93 -1.72
C SER A 313 22.56 -25.34 -1.44
N ARG A 314 21.50 -26.10 -1.66
CA ARG A 314 20.12 -25.74 -1.30
C ARG A 314 19.88 -26.13 0.15
N ILE A 315 19.33 -25.21 0.95
CA ILE A 315 18.98 -25.47 2.35
C ILE A 315 17.59 -26.12 2.39
N VAL A 316 17.56 -27.44 2.40
CA VAL A 316 16.35 -28.26 2.27
C VAL A 316 15.60 -28.48 3.59
N GLY A 317 16.22 -28.16 4.72
CA GLY A 317 15.58 -28.30 6.02
C GLY A 317 16.44 -27.76 7.15
N ALA A 318 15.92 -27.86 8.37
CA ALA A 318 16.64 -27.55 9.59
C ALA A 318 16.15 -28.41 10.76
N CYS A 319 17.00 -28.59 11.77
CA CYS A 319 16.60 -29.07 13.08
C CYS A 319 17.29 -28.28 14.20
N CYS A 320 16.82 -28.43 15.43
CA CYS A 320 17.36 -27.77 16.61
C CYS A 320 17.56 -28.75 17.74
N PHE A 321 18.68 -28.61 18.44
CA PHE A 321 19.00 -29.28 19.69
C PHE A 321 19.02 -28.25 20.82
N ARG A 322 18.42 -28.60 21.97
CA ARG A 322 18.43 -27.77 23.18
C ARG A 322 18.95 -28.57 24.37
N PRO A 323 19.63 -27.93 25.34
CA PRO A 323 19.95 -28.57 26.61
C PRO A 323 18.67 -29.02 27.31
N SER A 324 18.68 -30.25 27.84
CA SER A 324 17.60 -30.70 28.72
C SER A 324 17.59 -29.86 30.00
N HIS A 325 16.40 -29.44 30.44
CA HIS A 325 16.24 -28.66 31.68
C HIS A 325 16.19 -29.54 32.94
N SER A 326 16.52 -30.83 32.83
CA SER A 326 16.59 -31.75 33.96
C SER A 326 17.91 -31.56 34.69
N GLU A 327 17.87 -31.16 35.97
CA GLU A 327 19.07 -30.97 36.82
C GLU A 327 19.96 -32.22 36.96
N ALA A 328 19.48 -33.39 36.54
CA ALA A 328 20.19 -34.66 36.65
C ALA A 328 20.95 -35.09 35.37
N ASP A 329 20.70 -34.47 34.22
CA ASP A 329 21.27 -34.92 32.95
C ASP A 329 21.41 -33.76 31.94
N GLU A 330 22.63 -33.32 31.66
CA GLU A 330 22.97 -32.22 30.72
C GLU A 330 22.85 -32.64 29.24
N ARG A 331 22.09 -33.69 28.94
CA ARG A 331 21.96 -34.20 27.57
C ARG A 331 21.28 -33.18 26.67
N MET A 332 21.75 -33.15 25.43
CA MET A 332 21.06 -32.43 24.38
C MET A 332 19.78 -33.18 24.01
N ARG A 333 18.78 -32.43 23.58
CA ARG A 333 17.51 -32.96 23.08
C ARG A 333 17.25 -32.42 21.69
N LEU A 334 17.01 -33.30 20.72
CA LEU A 334 16.46 -32.94 19.41
C LEU A 334 15.04 -32.44 19.59
N ASP A 335 14.86 -31.12 19.51
CA ASP A 335 13.63 -30.45 19.90
C ASP A 335 12.63 -30.34 18.75
N TRP A 336 13.12 -30.05 17.54
CA TRP A 336 12.31 -30.08 16.33
C TRP A 336 13.15 -30.37 15.10
N ILE A 337 12.50 -30.90 14.07
CA ILE A 337 13.07 -31.10 12.74
C ILE A 337 12.02 -30.76 11.69
N TRP A 338 12.44 -30.04 10.66
CA TRP A 338 11.62 -29.75 9.51
C TRP A 338 12.43 -29.90 8.23
N ILE A 339 11.90 -30.68 7.29
CA ILE A 339 12.42 -30.82 5.93
C ILE A 339 11.32 -30.37 4.97
N ALA A 340 11.69 -29.62 3.93
CA ALA A 340 10.79 -29.20 2.88
C ALA A 340 9.99 -30.39 2.34
N PRO A 341 8.65 -30.28 2.13
CA PRO A 341 7.81 -31.42 1.80
C PRO A 341 8.32 -32.27 0.62
N ALA A 342 8.76 -31.63 -0.46
CA ALA A 342 9.31 -32.29 -1.65
C ALA A 342 10.67 -32.99 -1.43
N GLU A 343 11.34 -32.69 -0.31
CA GLU A 343 12.66 -33.23 0.06
C GLU A 343 12.56 -34.33 1.12
N ARG A 344 11.36 -34.63 1.63
CA ARG A 344 11.15 -35.70 2.61
C ARG A 344 11.40 -37.08 2.03
N ARG A 345 11.67 -38.04 2.92
CA ARG A 345 11.93 -39.46 2.58
C ARG A 345 13.17 -39.70 1.67
N LYS A 346 14.00 -38.68 1.44
CA LYS A 346 15.29 -38.81 0.73
C LYS A 346 16.47 -39.19 1.64
N GLY A 347 16.20 -39.50 2.91
CA GLY A 347 17.21 -39.98 3.87
C GLY A 347 18.05 -38.90 4.55
N TRP A 348 17.64 -37.62 4.51
CA TRP A 348 18.36 -36.50 5.11
C TRP A 348 18.77 -36.72 6.58
N LEU A 349 17.82 -37.21 7.39
CA LEU A 349 18.06 -37.50 8.79
C LEU A 349 19.02 -38.69 8.97
N SER A 350 18.79 -39.80 8.25
CA SER A 350 19.63 -41.00 8.34
C SER A 350 21.08 -40.75 7.95
N ARG A 351 21.32 -39.91 6.93
CA ARG A 351 22.66 -39.54 6.46
C ARG A 351 23.45 -38.73 7.51
N ASN A 352 22.77 -37.90 8.29
CA ASN A 352 23.41 -37.01 9.26
C ASN A 352 23.34 -37.52 10.71
N TRP A 353 22.60 -38.59 10.97
CA TRP A 353 22.39 -39.11 12.32
C TRP A 353 23.69 -39.40 13.08
N GLN A 354 24.68 -40.01 12.41
CA GLN A 354 25.98 -40.28 13.02
C GLN A 354 26.78 -39.01 13.33
N ARG A 355 26.57 -37.91 12.60
CA ARG A 355 27.16 -36.60 12.95
C ARG A 355 26.54 -36.06 14.23
N PHE A 356 25.23 -36.27 14.42
CA PHE A 356 24.52 -35.82 15.62
C PHE A 356 25.01 -36.60 16.84
N VAL A 357 25.12 -37.93 16.72
CA VAL A 357 25.68 -38.79 17.77
C VAL A 357 27.15 -38.46 18.03
N GLY A 358 27.95 -38.21 16.99
CA GLY A 358 29.35 -37.82 17.14
C GLY A 358 29.54 -36.50 17.87
N ARG A 359 28.62 -35.54 17.69
CA ARG A 359 28.68 -34.22 18.33
C ARG A 359 28.13 -34.22 19.76
N PHE A 360 27.00 -34.89 19.98
CA PHE A 360 26.25 -34.79 21.24
C PHE A 360 26.28 -36.07 22.09
N GLY A 361 26.87 -37.15 21.60
CA GLY A 361 26.79 -38.45 22.23
C GLY A 361 25.36 -39.01 22.19
N GLU A 362 24.89 -39.49 23.33
CA GLU A 362 23.49 -39.89 23.51
C GLU A 362 22.62 -38.64 23.74
N PHE A 363 21.58 -38.46 22.93
CA PHE A 363 20.67 -37.32 23.02
C PHE A 363 19.21 -37.76 22.95
N ASP A 364 18.35 -37.00 23.62
CA ASP A 364 16.91 -37.28 23.70
C ASP A 364 16.16 -36.71 22.49
N ILE A 365 14.90 -37.13 22.31
CA ILE A 365 13.99 -36.58 21.30
C ILE A 365 12.79 -35.96 22.01
N ALA A 366 12.48 -34.71 21.67
CA ALA A 366 11.33 -34.03 22.25
C ALA A 366 10.02 -34.70 21.84
N ARG A 367 9.12 -34.85 22.80
CA ARG A 367 7.74 -35.29 22.58
C ARG A 367 6.85 -34.08 22.27
N PRO A 368 5.79 -34.26 21.46
CA PRO A 368 5.34 -35.49 20.82
C PRO A 368 6.17 -35.86 19.58
N ILE A 369 6.37 -37.16 19.36
CA ILE A 369 7.14 -37.70 18.22
C ILE A 369 6.19 -37.97 17.05
N SER A 370 6.43 -37.34 15.89
CA SER A 370 5.62 -37.54 14.67
C SER A 370 5.72 -38.97 14.14
N ASP A 371 4.71 -39.42 13.39
CA ASP A 371 4.67 -40.76 12.80
C ASP A 371 5.90 -41.05 11.91
N GLU A 372 6.39 -40.04 11.18
CA GLU A 372 7.61 -40.15 10.38
C GLU A 372 8.84 -40.38 11.25
N MET A 373 8.97 -39.65 12.36
CA MET A 373 10.09 -39.81 13.28
C MET A 373 10.01 -41.17 13.99
N GLN A 374 8.83 -41.60 14.41
CA GLN A 374 8.64 -42.95 14.97
C GLN A 374 9.05 -44.04 13.97
N GLY A 375 8.66 -43.89 12.70
CA GLY A 375 9.05 -44.79 11.62
C GLY A 375 10.57 -44.84 11.42
N PHE A 376 11.25 -43.70 11.47
CA PHE A 376 12.70 -43.61 11.40
C PHE A 376 13.38 -44.32 12.59
N LEU A 377 12.92 -44.06 13.82
CA LEU A 377 13.52 -44.63 15.04
C LEU A 377 13.38 -46.16 15.06
N ARG A 378 12.21 -46.68 14.72
CA ARG A 378 11.99 -48.14 14.62
C ARG A 378 12.91 -48.78 13.59
N LYS A 379 13.00 -48.19 12.39
CA LYS A 379 13.85 -48.71 11.31
C LYS A 379 15.33 -48.69 11.66
N SER A 380 15.75 -47.74 12.50
CA SER A 380 17.15 -47.55 12.89
C SER A 380 17.54 -48.31 14.16
N GLY A 381 16.62 -49.10 14.73
CA GLY A 381 16.86 -49.85 15.97
C GLY A 381 16.87 -48.99 17.25
N LEU A 382 16.40 -47.74 17.17
CA LEU A 382 16.41 -46.75 18.25
C LEU A 382 15.09 -46.72 19.03
N ASN A 383 14.48 -47.88 19.24
CA ASN A 383 13.17 -48.00 19.90
C ASN A 383 13.15 -47.49 21.34
N HIS A 384 14.31 -47.39 21.99
CA HIS A 384 14.45 -46.87 23.34
C HIS A 384 14.17 -45.35 23.43
N LEU A 385 14.14 -44.63 22.31
CA LEU A 385 13.85 -43.19 22.23
C LEU A 385 12.37 -42.87 21.96
N LEU A 386 11.47 -43.88 21.92
CA LEU A 386 10.04 -43.72 21.62
C LEU A 386 9.17 -43.30 22.82
#